data_AF-A0A938LU91-F1
#
_entry.id   AF-A0A938LU91-F1
#
_cell.length_a   1.000
_cell.length_b   1.000
_cell.length_c   1.000
_cell.angle_alpha   90.00
_cell.angle_beta   90.00
_cell.angle_gamma   90.00
#
_symmetry.space_group_name_H-M   'P 1'
#
loop_
_entity.id
_entity.type
_entity.pdbx_description
1 polymer ?
#
loop_
_entity_poly.entity_id
_entity_poly.type
_entity_poly.pdbx_seq_one_letter_code
_entity_poly.pdbx_strand_id
1 'polypeptide(L)'
;MEKNKRVSRRELLGSAAGAVAAFSIVPSHVLAGAAGQRPSDKLNIAAIGSGGMGGGNINACSTENIVALCDVDDRHAAGTFKKYPNAKTYR
;
A
#
# COMPACT_ATOMS: atom_id res chain seq x y z
N MET A 1 46.22 3.44 -23.54
CA MET A 1 46.59 2.56 -22.41
C MET A 1 45.33 2.21 -21.64
N GLU A 2 44.70 1.08 -21.96
CA GLU A 2 43.58 0.55 -21.17
C GLU A 2 44.12 -0.06 -19.88
N LYS A 3 43.67 0.46 -18.73
CA LYS A 3 43.98 -0.12 -17.42
C LYS A 3 42.96 -1.22 -17.12
N ASN A 4 43.37 -2.47 -17.24
CA ASN A 4 42.56 -3.62 -16.86
C ASN A 4 42.41 -3.64 -15.32
N LYS A 5 41.28 -3.13 -14.81
CA LYS A 5 40.99 -3.10 -13.36
C LYS A 5 40.61 -4.51 -12.90
N ARG A 6 41.57 -5.24 -12.30
CA ARG A 6 41.26 -6.50 -11.63
C ARG A 6 40.46 -6.20 -10.36
N VAL A 7 39.22 -6.67 -10.31
CA VAL A 7 38.38 -6.59 -9.11
C VAL A 7 39.05 -7.40 -8.00
N SER A 8 39.36 -6.75 -6.88
CA SER A 8 39.97 -7.39 -5.73
C SER A 8 38.93 -8.08 -4.84
N ARG A 9 39.33 -9.14 -4.13
CA ARG A 9 38.48 -9.81 -3.12
C ARG A 9 37.89 -8.83 -2.10
N ARG A 10 38.64 -7.79 -1.75
CA ARG A 10 38.22 -6.73 -0.82
C ARG A 10 37.15 -5.81 -1.42
N GLU A 11 37.23 -5.49 -2.72
CA GLU A 11 36.15 -4.76 -3.41
C GLU A 11 34.89 -5.61 -3.49
N LEU A 12 35.00 -6.90 -3.82
CA LEU A 12 33.84 -7.80 -3.82
C LEU A 12 33.17 -7.88 -2.44
N LEU A 13 33.95 -8.07 -1.38
CA LEU A 13 33.42 -8.12 -0.01
C LEU A 13 32.86 -6.77 0.44
N GLY A 14 33.50 -5.66 0.07
CA GLY A 14 33.01 -4.31 0.36
C GLY A 14 31.71 -3.99 -0.36
N SER A 15 31.59 -4.36 -1.63
CA SER A 15 30.36 -4.22 -2.42
C SER A 15 29.24 -5.14 -1.91
N ALA A 16 29.57 -6.39 -1.55
CA ALA A 16 28.60 -7.32 -0.97
C ALA A 16 28.07 -6.82 0.39
N ALA A 17 28.94 -6.29 1.26
CA ALA A 17 28.54 -5.69 2.52
C ALA A 17 27.58 -4.49 2.32
N GLY A 18 27.86 -3.63 1.33
CA GLY A 18 26.97 -2.54 0.96
C GLY A 18 25.62 -2.99 0.40
N ALA A 19 25.60 -4.06 -0.41
CA ALA A 19 24.36 -4.62 -0.96
C ALA A 19 23.48 -5.26 0.13
N VAL A 20 24.08 -6.02 1.06
CA VAL A 20 23.34 -6.62 2.19
C VAL A 20 22.73 -5.54 3.09
N ALA A 21 23.46 -4.45 3.35
CA ALA A 21 22.92 -3.32 4.09
C ALA A 21 21.73 -2.67 3.37
N ALA A 22 21.75 -2.56 2.05
CA ALA A 22 20.62 -2.04 1.28
C ALA A 22 19.35 -2.92 1.41
N PHE A 23 19.49 -4.25 1.45
CA PHE A 23 18.36 -5.16 1.68
C PHE A 23 17.84 -5.13 3.12
N SER A 24 18.65 -4.70 4.10
CA SER A 24 18.20 -4.57 5.49
C SER A 24 17.31 -3.34 5.76
N ILE A 25 17.28 -2.37 4.85
CA ILE A 25 16.48 -1.13 4.99
C ILE A 25 15.10 -1.29 4.34
N VAL A 26 14.92 -2.27 3.45
CA VAL A 26 13.65 -2.45 2.75
C VAL A 26 12.64 -3.12 3.68
N PRO A 27 11.41 -2.57 3.83
CA PRO A 27 10.39 -3.16 4.68
C PRO A 27 10.11 -4.63 4.33
N SER A 28 9.87 -5.45 5.35
CA SER A 28 9.66 -6.90 5.22
C SER A 28 8.56 -7.28 4.23
N HIS A 29 7.48 -6.49 4.16
CA HIS A 29 6.38 -6.69 3.21
C HIS A 29 6.76 -6.48 1.73
N VAL A 30 7.96 -5.97 1.44
CA VAL A 30 8.50 -5.81 0.07
C VAL A 30 9.38 -7.00 -0.33
N LEU A 31 10.18 -7.54 0.60
CA LEU A 31 11.20 -8.55 0.29
C LEU A 31 10.73 -9.99 0.53
N ALA A 32 9.82 -10.20 1.46
CA ALA A 32 9.26 -11.51 1.76
C ALA A 32 7.76 -11.34 1.93
N GLY A 33 6.97 -12.13 1.19
CA GLY A 33 5.51 -12.23 1.36
C GLY A 33 5.15 -12.79 2.74
N ALA A 34 5.40 -12.02 3.79
CA ALA A 34 5.30 -12.43 5.18
C ALA A 34 3.85 -12.30 5.65
N ALA A 35 3.20 -13.44 5.86
CA ALA A 35 2.10 -13.70 6.81
C ALA A 35 0.84 -12.82 6.79
N GLY A 36 0.68 -11.90 5.83
CA GLY A 36 -0.49 -11.04 5.68
C GLY A 36 -1.05 -11.04 4.25
N GLN A 37 -2.29 -10.56 4.10
CA GLN A 37 -2.92 -10.42 2.79
C GLN A 37 -2.09 -9.47 1.93
N ARG A 38 -1.61 -9.95 0.78
CA ARG A 38 -0.80 -9.14 -0.12
C ARG A 38 -1.65 -7.99 -0.64
N PRO A 39 -1.06 -6.84 -0.99
CA PRO A 39 -1.82 -5.74 -1.58
C PRO A 39 -2.64 -6.16 -2.82
N SER A 40 -2.11 -7.10 -3.62
CA SER A 40 -2.79 -7.69 -4.78
C SER A 40 -4.00 -8.56 -4.44
N ASP A 41 -4.09 -9.05 -3.20
CA ASP A 41 -5.15 -9.97 -2.75
C ASP A 41 -6.32 -9.19 -2.12
N LYS A 42 -6.21 -7.87 -1.99
CA LYS A 42 -7.28 -7.00 -1.46
C LYS A 42 -8.34 -6.71 -2.52
N LEU A 43 -9.59 -6.67 -2.10
CA LEU A 43 -10.70 -6.29 -2.96
C LEU A 43 -10.76 -4.77 -3.13
N ASN A 44 -11.13 -4.33 -4.34
CA ASN A 44 -11.49 -2.94 -4.61
C ASN A 44 -13.00 -2.79 -4.43
N ILE A 45 -13.41 -2.00 -3.43
CA ILE A 45 -14.81 -1.85 -3.04
C ILE A 45 -15.28 -0.44 -3.40
N ALA A 46 -16.41 -0.39 -4.09
CA ALA A 46 -17.19 0.83 -4.30
C ALA A 46 -18.50 0.71 -3.53
N ALA A 47 -18.94 1.78 -2.87
CA ALA A 47 -20.18 1.78 -2.08
C ALA A 47 -21.13 2.91 -2.51
N ILE A 48 -22.41 2.55 -2.62
CA ILE A 48 -23.53 3.46 -2.92
C ILE A 48 -24.40 3.53 -1.67
N GLY A 49 -24.63 4.74 -1.15
CA GLY A 49 -25.25 4.93 0.17
C GLY A 49 -24.21 4.77 1.29
N SER A 50 -23.24 5.68 1.35
CA SER A 50 -22.08 5.62 2.25
C SER A 50 -22.32 6.25 3.64
N GLY A 51 -23.53 6.74 3.92
CA GLY A 51 -23.98 7.22 5.23
C GLY A 51 -24.57 6.12 6.12
N GLY A 52 -24.88 6.46 7.37
CA GLY A 52 -25.56 5.57 8.34
C GLY A 52 -25.00 4.15 8.41
N MET A 53 -25.88 3.15 8.18
CA MET A 53 -25.51 1.73 8.15
C MET A 53 -24.49 1.39 7.05
N GLY A 54 -24.57 2.05 5.89
CA GLY A 54 -23.60 1.87 4.81
C GLY A 54 -22.19 2.24 5.25
N GLY A 55 -22.05 3.36 5.98
CA GLY A 55 -20.77 3.75 6.60
C GLY A 55 -20.24 2.70 7.59
N GLY A 56 -21.13 2.07 8.36
CA GLY A 56 -20.80 0.95 9.25
C GLY A 56 -20.28 -0.28 8.50
N ASN A 57 -20.93 -0.65 7.40
CA ASN A 57 -20.51 -1.77 6.54
C ASN A 57 -19.17 -1.49 5.86
N ILE A 58 -18.96 -0.28 5.34
CA ILE A 58 -17.68 0.13 4.76
C ILE A 58 -16.56 0.05 5.80
N ASN A 59 -16.84 0.45 7.05
CA ASN A 59 -15.89 0.34 8.15
C ASN A 59 -15.52 -1.12 8.48
N ALA A 60 -16.48 -2.04 8.42
CA ALA A 60 -16.22 -3.47 8.60
C ALA A 60 -15.28 -4.03 7.50
N CYS A 61 -15.24 -3.40 6.33
CA CYS A 61 -14.34 -3.72 5.22
C CYS A 61 -13.06 -2.86 5.18
N SER A 62 -12.68 -2.23 6.30
CA SER A 62 -11.53 -1.30 6.34
C SER A 62 -10.16 -1.91 6.00
N THR A 63 -10.04 -3.24 5.94
CA THR A 63 -8.84 -3.94 5.48
C THR A 63 -8.69 -3.92 3.96
N GLU A 64 -9.78 -3.72 3.23
CA GLU A 64 -9.84 -3.72 1.76
C GLU A 64 -9.61 -2.32 1.18
N ASN A 65 -9.48 -2.24 -0.14
CA ASN A 65 -9.27 -0.99 -0.84
C ASN A 65 -10.62 -0.32 -1.13
N ILE A 66 -10.98 0.69 -0.34
CA ILE A 66 -12.16 1.51 -0.63
C ILE A 66 -11.81 2.52 -1.73
N VAL A 67 -12.31 2.28 -2.95
CA VAL A 67 -11.90 3.03 -4.15
C VAL A 67 -12.89 4.08 -4.60
N ALA A 68 -14.18 3.92 -4.25
CA ALA A 68 -15.22 4.86 -4.64
C ALA A 68 -16.37 4.88 -3.64
N LEU A 69 -16.93 6.07 -3.41
CA LEU A 69 -18.04 6.28 -2.48
C LEU A 69 -19.05 7.25 -3.08
N CYS A 70 -20.34 6.99 -2.86
CA CYS A 70 -21.38 7.99 -3.10
C CYS A 70 -22.50 7.85 -2.07
N ASP A 71 -23.25 8.93 -1.90
CA ASP A 71 -24.48 8.97 -1.14
C ASP A 71 -25.40 10.03 -1.76
N VAL A 72 -26.72 9.91 -1.54
CA VAL A 72 -27.67 10.93 -1.95
C VAL A 72 -27.59 12.18 -1.05
N ASP A 73 -27.26 12.00 0.24
CA ASP A 73 -26.95 13.10 1.17
C ASP A 73 -25.47 13.07 1.56
N ASP A 74 -24.66 13.81 0.79
CA ASP A 74 -23.22 13.97 1.02
C ASP A 74 -22.88 14.48 2.43
N ARG A 75 -23.76 15.28 3.05
CA ARG A 75 -23.51 15.82 4.40
C ARG A 75 -23.64 14.71 5.44
N HIS A 76 -24.60 13.81 5.25
CA HIS A 76 -24.77 12.65 6.11
C HIS A 76 -23.61 11.67 5.97
N ALA A 77 -23.11 11.45 4.75
CA ALA A 77 -21.96 10.59 4.46
C ALA A 77 -20.58 11.25 4.67
N ALA A 78 -20.51 12.53 5.03
CA ALA A 78 -19.27 13.30 5.12
C ALA A 78 -18.23 12.67 6.07
N GLY A 79 -18.66 11.99 7.14
CA GLY A 79 -17.77 11.27 8.04
C GLY A 79 -17.05 10.12 7.33
N THR A 80 -17.77 9.35 6.52
CA THR A 80 -17.22 8.26 5.71
C THR A 80 -16.25 8.79 4.66
N PHE A 81 -16.61 9.86 3.95
CA PHE A 81 -15.71 10.48 2.95
C PHE A 81 -14.40 10.98 3.55
N LYS A 82 -14.48 11.65 4.72
CA LYS A 82 -13.29 12.09 5.46
C LYS A 82 -12.39 10.95 5.91
N LYS A 83 -13.00 9.80 6.26
CA LYS A 83 -12.27 8.61 6.68
C LYS A 83 -11.51 7.93 5.53
N TYR A 84 -12.05 8.00 4.32
CA TYR A 84 -11.45 7.42 3.12
C TYR A 84 -11.14 8.51 2.08
N PRO A 85 -10.20 9.42 2.35
CA PRO A 85 -9.94 10.59 1.50
C PRO A 85 -9.40 10.23 0.10
N ASN A 86 -8.87 9.01 -0.05
CA ASN A 86 -8.35 8.51 -1.32
C ASN A 86 -9.43 7.85 -2.20
N ALA A 87 -10.63 7.59 -1.66
CA ALA A 87 -11.73 7.06 -2.43
C ALA A 87 -12.32 8.17 -3.29
N LYS A 88 -12.57 7.88 -4.58
CA LYS A 88 -13.21 8.85 -5.46
C LYS A 88 -14.68 9.00 -5.09
N THR A 89 -15.11 10.22 -4.81
CA THR A 89 -16.53 10.52 -4.54
C THR A 89 -17.30 10.77 -5.82
N TYR A 90 -18.53 10.26 -5.89
CA TYR A 90 -19.45 10.45 -7.01
C TYR A 90 -20.80 10.98 -6.51
N ARG A 91 -21.54 11.62 -7.42
CA ARG A 91 -22.90 12.10 -7.22
C ARG A 91 -23.81 11.51 -8.28
#